data_AF-K8EM41-F1
#
_entry.id   AF-K8EM41-F1
#
_cell.length_a   1.000
_cell.length_b   1.000
_cell.length_c   1.000
_cell.angle_alpha   90.00
_cell.angle_beta   90.00
_cell.angle_gamma   90.00
#
_symmetry.space_group_name_H-M   'P 1'
#
loop_
_entity.id
_entity.type
_entity.pdbx_description
1 polymer ?
#
loop_
_entity_poly.entity_id
_entity_poly.type
_entity_poly.pdbx_seq_one_letter_code
_entity_poly.pdbx_strand_id
1 'polypeptide(L)' 'MEASLINERIMAGLEAAKLNGKSLGRPPLVEKNQLALQLYYENRFSVKEIATISGLATSTVYKIIKQEKEKPKN' A
#
# COMPACT_ATOMS: atom_id res chain seq x y z
N MET A 1 22.86 -3.40 -29.16
CA MET A 1 23.95 -3.33 -28.17
C MET A 1 23.78 -2.14 -27.23
N GLU A 2 23.56 -0.93 -27.75
CA GLU A 2 23.40 0.29 -26.96
C GLU A 2 22.22 0.28 -25.95
N ALA A 3 21.04 -0.18 -26.37
CA ALA A 3 19.88 -0.27 -25.49
C ALA A 3 20.09 -1.20 -24.27
N SER A 4 20.90 -2.25 -24.41
CA SER A 4 21.21 -3.18 -23.31
C SER A 4 22.03 -2.47 -22.23
N LEU A 5 23.07 -1.74 -22.65
CA LEU A 5 23.95 -0.99 -21.75
C LEU A 5 23.18 0.11 -20.99
N ILE A 6 22.22 0.76 -21.66
CA ILE A 6 21.35 1.75 -21.04
C ILE A 6 20.45 1.09 -19.99
N ASN A 7 19.82 -0.05 -20.30
CA ASN A 7 18.98 -0.77 -19.36
C ASN A 7 19.77 -1.25 -18.12
N GLU A 8 20.96 -1.82 -18.32
CA GLU A 8 21.84 -2.25 -17.22
C GLU A 8 22.17 -1.08 -16.29
N ARG A 9 22.50 0.09 -16.85
CA ARG A 9 22.80 1.28 -16.07
C ARG A 9 21.57 1.79 -15.29
N ILE A 10 20.38 1.76 -15.90
CA ILE A 10 19.14 2.16 -15.24
C ILE A 10 18.84 1.22 -14.05
N MET A 11 18.97 -0.09 -14.25
CA MET A 11 18.73 -1.08 -13.19
C MET A 11 19.72 -0.90 -12.04
N ALA A 12 21.01 -0.74 -12.34
CA ALA A 12 22.03 -0.46 -11.32
C ALA A 12 21.72 0.82 -10.51
N GLY A 13 21.23 1.87 -11.17
CA GLY A 13 20.80 3.11 -10.51
C GLY A 13 19.58 2.91 -9.60
N LEU A 14 18.58 2.15 -10.05
CA LEU A 14 17.40 1.82 -9.24
C LEU A 14 17.77 0.98 -8.01
N GLU A 15 18.66 0.01 -8.16
CA GLU A 15 19.16 -0.80 -7.05
C GLU A 15 19.92 0.04 -6.03
N ALA A 16 20.83 0.91 -6.47
CA ALA A 16 21.54 1.83 -5.59
C ALA A 16 20.57 2.75 -4.81
N ALA A 17 19.53 3.27 -5.47
CA ALA A 17 18.51 4.07 -4.80
C ALA A 17 17.73 3.27 -3.75
N LYS A 18 17.39 2.02 -4.05
CA LYS A 18 16.70 1.11 -3.12
C LYS A 18 17.57 0.78 -1.90
N LEU A 19 18.87 0.51 -2.09
CA LEU A 19 19.83 0.27 -1.01
C LEU A 19 19.99 1.49 -0.10
N ASN A 20 19.91 2.70 -0.66
CA ASN A 20 19.90 3.96 0.08
C ASN A 20 18.56 4.25 0.78
N GLY A 21 17.62 3.31 0.79
CA GLY A 21 16.35 3.42 1.51
C GLY A 21 15.30 4.29 0.81
N LYS A 22 15.49 4.68 -0.46
CA LYS A 22 14.42 5.36 -1.20
C LYS A 22 13.28 4.37 -1.47
N SER A 23 12.07 4.76 -1.06
CA SER A 23 10.86 4.08 -1.48
C SER A 23 10.57 4.42 -2.94
N LEU A 24 10.69 3.42 -3.81
CA LEU A 24 10.37 3.53 -5.24
C LEU A 24 8.90 3.19 -5.48
N GLY A 25 8.29 3.80 -6.50
CA GLY A 25 6.89 3.55 -6.88
C GLY A 25 5.89 4.56 -6.32
N ARG A 26 4.61 4.20 -6.33
CA ARG A 26 3.53 5.08 -5.88
C ARG A 26 3.53 5.17 -4.35
N PRO A 27 3.48 6.39 -3.76
CA PRO A 27 3.39 6.53 -2.32
C PRO A 27 2.12 5.86 -1.77
N PRO A 28 2.20 5.17 -0.62
CA PRO A 28 1.04 4.53 -0.01
C PRO A 28 0.01 5.57 0.46
N LEU A 29 -1.27 5.23 0.32
CA LEU A 29 -2.39 6.06 0.79
C LEU A 29 -2.64 5.82 2.29
N VAL A 30 -1.66 6.18 3.13
CA VAL A 30 -1.65 5.85 4.57
C VAL A 30 -2.88 6.38 5.29
N GLU A 31 -3.26 7.64 5.05
CA GLU A 31 -4.40 8.29 5.72
C GLU A 31 -5.72 7.57 5.44
N LYS A 32 -5.97 7.22 4.17
CA LYS A 32 -7.19 6.50 3.77
C LYS A 32 -7.25 5.11 4.38
N ASN A 33 -6.09 4.43 4.48
CA ASN A 33 -6.02 3.11 5.07
C ASN A 33 -6.30 3.16 6.58
N GLN A 34 -5.78 4.18 7.28
CA GLN A 34 -6.03 4.41 8.70
C GLN A 34 -7.51 4.70 8.95
N LEU A 35 -8.12 5.58 8.15
CA LEU A 35 -9.54 5.88 8.22
C LEU A 35 -10.40 4.62 8.04
N ALA A 36 -10.08 3.78 7.05
CA ALA A 36 -10.80 2.52 6.83
C ALA A 36 -10.69 1.56 8.03
N LEU A 37 -9.53 1.49 8.70
CA LEU A 37 -9.33 0.68 9.90
C LEU A 37 -10.12 1.23 11.10
N GLN A 38 -10.12 2.55 11.30
CA GLN A 38 -10.89 3.19 12.36
C GLN A 38 -12.38 2.87 12.22
N LEU A 39 -12.94 3.06 11.02
CA LEU A 39 -14.35 2.75 10.72
C LEU A 39 -14.66 1.25 10.89
N TYR A 40 -13.70 0.37 10.60
CA TYR A 40 -13.84 -1.07 10.85
C TYR A 40 -13.93 -1.37 12.35
N TYR A 41 -13.09 -0.76 13.19
CA TYR A 41 -13.11 -0.95 14.64
C TYR A 41 -14.35 -0.38 15.34
N GLU A 42 -14.93 0.69 14.79
CA GLU A 42 -16.20 1.22 15.29
C GLU A 42 -17.36 0.22 15.14
N ASN A 43 -17.25 -0.74 14.22
CA ASN A 43 -18.23 -1.82 13.98
C ASN A 43 -19.66 -1.33 13.70
N ARG A 44 -19.80 -0.10 13.17
CA ARG A 44 -21.07 0.55 12.84
C ARG A 44 -21.40 0.55 11.35
N PHE A 45 -20.41 0.29 10.50
CA PHE A 45 -20.52 0.40 9.05
C PHE A 45 -20.21 -0.93 8.37
N SER A 46 -20.92 -1.24 7.29
CA SER A 46 -20.58 -2.36 6.41
C SER A 46 -19.31 -2.08 5.61
N VAL A 47 -18.65 -3.12 5.11
CA VAL A 47 -17.41 -2.96 4.30
C VAL A 47 -17.63 -2.11 3.05
N LYS A 48 -18.84 -2.15 2.46
CA LYS A 48 -19.19 -1.30 1.32
C LYS A 48 -19.28 0.18 1.71
N GLU A 49 -19.86 0.48 2.86
CA GLU A 49 -19.96 1.85 3.37
C GLU A 49 -18.59 2.40 3.75
N ILE A 50 -17.75 1.57 4.41
CA ILE A 50 -16.36 1.91 4.74
C ILE A 50 -15.58 2.27 3.46
N ALA A 51 -15.73 1.49 2.38
CA ALA A 51 -15.09 1.75 1.10
C ALA A 51 -15.51 3.10 0.51
N THR A 52 -16.80 3.42 0.52
CA THR A 52 -17.33 4.71 0.06
C THR A 52 -16.80 5.87 0.90
N ILE A 53 -16.84 5.77 2.23
CA ILE A 53 -16.41 6.82 3.16
C ILE A 53 -14.89 7.08 3.06
N SER A 54 -14.10 6.00 3.00
CA SER A 54 -12.64 6.09 2.88
C SER A 54 -12.14 6.43 1.47
N GLY A 55 -13.03 6.40 0.47
CA GLY A 55 -12.69 6.60 -0.94
C GLY A 55 -11.69 5.54 -1.44
N LEU A 56 -11.88 4.29 -1.00
CA LEU A 56 -11.09 3.11 -1.38
C LEU A 56 -11.98 2.10 -2.12
N ALA A 57 -11.36 1.22 -2.91
CA ALA A 57 -12.09 0.09 -3.46
C ALA A 57 -12.45 -0.90 -2.34
N THR A 58 -13.59 -1.59 -2.49
CA THR A 58 -14.03 -2.63 -1.55
C THR A 58 -12.98 -3.72 -1.37
N SER A 59 -12.31 -4.14 -2.45
CA SER A 59 -11.19 -5.09 -2.42
C SER A 59 -10.01 -4.60 -1.58
N THR A 60 -9.72 -3.30 -1.62
CA THR A 60 -8.67 -2.67 -0.80
C THR A 60 -9.05 -2.71 0.67
N VAL A 61 -10.30 -2.41 1.02
CA VAL A 61 -10.77 -2.47 2.42
C VAL A 61 -10.69 -3.90 2.97
N TYR A 62 -11.14 -4.91 2.21
CA TYR A 62 -10.99 -6.31 2.61
C TYR A 62 -9.53 -6.72 2.81
N LYS A 63 -8.63 -6.28 1.93
CA LYS A 63 -7.19 -6.53 2.05
C LYS A 63 -6.62 -5.92 3.34
N ILE A 64 -6.99 -4.68 3.65
CA ILE A 64 -6.56 -3.98 4.86
C ILE A 64 -7.04 -4.72 6.12
N ILE A 65 -8.31 -5.09 6.17
CA ILE A 65 -8.88 -5.84 7.31
C ILE A 65 -8.18 -7.19 7.48
N LYS A 66 -7.91 -7.90 6.38
CA LYS A 66 -7.19 -9.18 6.40
C LYS A 66 -5.79 -9.01 6.98
N GLN A 67 -5.03 -8.04 6.47
CA GLN A 67 -3.68 -7.73 6.95
C GLN A 67 -3.66 -7.37 8.43
N GLU A 68 -4.68 -6.64 8.90
CA GLU A 68 -4.79 -6.28 10.31
C GLU A 68 -5.04 -7.50 11.21
N LYS A 69 -5.86 -8.46 10.75
CA LYS A 69 -6.09 -9.72 11.48
C LYS A 69 -4.89 -10.65 11.49
N GLU A 70 -4.07 -10.61 10.44
CA GLU A 70 -2.88 -11.45 10.28
C GLU A 70 -1.66 -10.90 11.03
N LYS A 71 -1.69 -9.66 11.54
CA LYS A 71 -0.63 -9.14 12.40
C LYS A 71 -0.61 -9.94 13.72
N PRO A 72 0.55 -10.49 14.14
CA PRO A 72 0.65 -11.12 15.44
C PRO A 72 0.28 -10.09 16.52
N LYS A 73 -0.64 -10.47 17.41
CA LYS A 73 -0.87 -9.72 18.65
C LYS A 73 0.40 -9.86 19.49
N ASN A 74 1.21 -8.80 19.54
CA ASN A 74 2.23 -8.64 20.57
C ASN A 74 1.59 -8.52 21.94
#